data_AF-A0A1V4PSK2-F1
#
_entry.id   AF-A0A1V4PSK2-F1
#
_cell.length_a   1.000
_cell.length_b   1.000
_cell.length_c   1.000
_cell.angle_alpha   90.00
_cell.angle_beta   90.00
_cell.angle_gamma   90.00
#
_symmetry.space_group_name_H-M   'P 1'
#
loop_
_entity.id
_entity.type
_entity.pdbx_description
1 polymer ?
#
loop_
_entity_poly.entity_id
_entity_poly.type
_entity_poly.pdbx_seq_one_letter_code
_entity_poly.pdbx_strand_id
1 'polypeptide(L)'
;MSGFQVDPAALLAVVDRMSEFDSQLEAHLAQARSSVASLGTSWYGDGGDAERSAQQQWDHGAQEMRDALARLRQIAEGAHENYSSAAQANVRNWG
;
A
#
# COMPACT_ATOMS: atom_id res chain seq x y z
N MET A 1 32.17 9.73 -3.42
CA MET A 1 31.15 8.74 -3.02
C MET A 1 29.81 9.32 -3.40
N SER A 2 29.24 8.91 -4.54
CA SER A 2 27.89 9.27 -4.93
C SER A 2 26.93 8.59 -3.93
N GLY A 3 26.30 9.39 -3.06
CA GLY A 3 25.34 8.89 -2.09
C GLY A 3 24.15 8.26 -2.81
N PHE A 4 23.61 7.18 -2.26
CA PHE A 4 22.33 6.64 -2.71
C PHE A 4 21.26 7.73 -2.54
N GLN A 5 20.83 8.33 -3.66
CA GLN A 5 19.76 9.31 -3.68
C GLN A 5 18.48 8.58 -4.08
N VAL A 6 17.55 8.44 -3.13
CA VAL A 6 16.20 7.97 -3.42
C VAL A 6 15.44 9.15 -4.02
N ASP A 7 14.90 8.98 -5.23
CA ASP A 7 14.02 9.95 -5.87
C ASP A 7 12.63 9.93 -5.18
N PRO A 8 12.25 11.01 -4.47
CA PRO A 8 10.95 11.06 -3.78
C PRO A 8 9.76 10.93 -4.72
N ALA A 9 9.86 11.44 -5.96
CA ALA A 9 8.78 11.35 -6.94
C ALA A 9 8.61 9.90 -7.42
N ALA A 10 9.70 9.19 -7.67
CA ALA A 10 9.66 7.77 -8.00
C ALA A 10 9.09 6.94 -6.84
N LEU A 11 9.44 7.28 -5.60
CA LEU A 11 8.89 6.60 -4.42
C LEU A 11 7.37 6.81 -4.30
N LEU A 12 6.87 8.04 -4.49
CA LEU A 12 5.42 8.32 -4.49
C LEU A 12 4.69 7.55 -5.60
N ALA A 13 5.25 7.49 -6.81
CA ALA A 13 4.65 6.74 -7.91
C ALA A 13 4.53 5.24 -7.61
N VAL A 14 5.52 4.65 -6.92
CA VAL A 14 5.45 3.26 -6.47
C VAL A 14 4.37 3.07 -5.40
N VAL A 15 4.28 4.00 -4.44
CA VAL A 15 3.25 3.98 -3.39
C VAL A 15 1.85 4.03 -3.99
N ASP A 16 1.62 4.90 -4.97
CA ASP A 16 0.32 5.04 -5.64
C ASP A 16 -0.05 3.75 -6.38
N ARG A 17 0.88 3.18 -7.14
CA ARG A 17 0.67 1.91 -7.85
C ARG A 17 0.34 0.76 -6.91
N MET A 18 1.01 0.68 -5.77
CA MET A 18 0.75 -0.36 -4.77
C MET A 18 -0.60 -0.16 -4.07
N SER A 19 -1.03 1.08 -3.85
CA SER A 19 -2.34 1.40 -3.27
C SER A 19 -3.48 1.02 -4.23
N GLU A 20 -3.28 1.25 -5.53
CA GLU A 20 -4.24 0.84 -6.55
C GLU A 20 -4.31 -0.69 -6.68
N PHE A 21 -3.17 -1.38 -6.61
CA PHE A 21 -3.13 -2.84 -6.58
C PHE A 21 -3.88 -3.42 -5.37
N ASP A 22 -3.67 -2.87 -4.16
CA ASP A 22 -4.39 -3.28 -2.94
C ASP A 22 -5.91 -3.17 -3.14
N SER A 23 -6.36 -2.03 -3.69
CA SER A 23 -7.78 -1.77 -3.95
C SER A 23 -8.40 -2.77 -4.95
N GLN A 24 -7.67 -3.11 -6.02
CA GLN A 24 -8.14 -4.10 -7.00
C GLN A 24 -8.22 -5.50 -6.40
N LEU A 25 -7.22 -5.88 -5.61
CA LEU A 25 -7.17 -7.19 -4.98
C LEU A 25 -8.28 -7.36 -3.93
N GLU A 26 -8.55 -6.34 -3.12
CA GLU A 26 -9.70 -6.30 -2.20
C GLU A 26 -11.03 -6.50 -2.93
N ALA A 27 -11.21 -5.85 -4.08
CA ALA A 27 -12.42 -6.01 -4.90
C ALA A 27 -12.59 -7.46 -5.39
N HIS A 28 -11.51 -8.10 -5.84
CA HIS A 28 -11.53 -9.51 -6.25
C HIS A 28 -11.85 -10.45 -5.09
N LEU A 29 -11.31 -10.20 -3.91
CA LEU A 29 -11.59 -11.01 -2.72
C LEU A 29 -13.02 -10.80 -2.19
N ALA A 30 -13.54 -9.58 -2.26
CA ALA A 30 -14.96 -9.31 -1.99
C ALA A 30 -15.88 -10.07 -2.95
N GLN A 31 -15.51 -10.15 -4.24
CA GLN A 31 -16.26 -10.93 -5.23
C GLN A 31 -16.20 -12.44 -4.95
N ALA A 32 -15.03 -12.96 -4.55
CA ALA A 32 -14.87 -14.36 -4.14
C ALA A 32 -15.77 -14.69 -2.94
N ARG A 33 -15.76 -13.84 -1.90
CA ARG A 33 -16.64 -13.94 -0.72
C ARG A 33 -18.11 -13.99 -1.11
N SER A 34 -18.54 -13.07 -1.97
CA SER A 34 -19.94 -13.04 -2.44
C SER A 34 -20.32 -14.31 -3.20
N SER A 35 -19.41 -14.85 -3.99
CA SER A 35 -19.63 -16.09 -4.74
C SER A 35 -19.78 -17.28 -3.78
N VAL A 36 -18.92 -17.37 -2.77
CA VAL A 36 -18.98 -18.40 -1.72
C VAL A 36 -20.27 -18.29 -0.91
N ALA A 37 -20.65 -17.09 -0.47
CA ALA A 37 -21.89 -16.88 0.27
C ALA A 37 -23.14 -17.30 -0.53
N SER A 38 -23.11 -17.14 -1.85
CA SER A 38 -24.21 -17.55 -2.74
C SER A 38 -24.38 -19.07 -2.85
N LEU A 39 -23.33 -19.86 -2.55
CA LEU A 39 -23.38 -21.32 -2.57
C LEU A 39 -24.12 -21.93 -1.36
N GLY A 40 -24.47 -21.13 -0.35
CA GLY A 40 -25.38 -21.52 0.73
C GLY A 40 -24.85 -22.60 1.68
N THR A 41 -25.77 -23.29 2.37
CA THR A 41 -25.53 -24.17 3.53
C THR A 41 -24.61 -25.36 3.25
N SER A 42 -24.39 -25.75 1.98
CA SER A 42 -23.46 -26.84 1.63
C SER A 42 -21.98 -26.46 1.82
N TRP A 43 -21.65 -25.17 1.88
CA TRP A 43 -20.29 -24.67 2.07
C TRP A 43 -19.88 -24.57 3.55
N TYR A 44 -20.83 -24.62 4.48
CA TYR A 44 -20.65 -24.29 5.91
C TYR A 44 -19.86 -25.35 6.74
N GLY A 45 -19.15 -26.27 6.08
CA GLY A 45 -18.21 -27.22 6.71
C GLY A 45 -16.76 -26.71 6.70
N ASP A 46 -15.77 -27.62 6.64
CA ASP A 46 -14.33 -27.29 6.63
C ASP A 46 -13.93 -26.22 5.59
N GLY A 47 -14.63 -26.16 4.45
CA GLY A 47 -14.41 -25.14 3.42
C GLY A 47 -14.73 -23.70 3.87
N GLY A 48 -15.75 -23.53 4.71
CA GLY A 48 -16.12 -22.23 5.28
C GLY A 48 -15.19 -21.76 6.39
N ASP A 49 -14.63 -22.68 7.20
CA ASP A 49 -13.61 -22.35 8.19
C ASP A 49 -12.27 -21.97 7.53
N ALA A 50 -11.87 -22.70 6.50
CA ALA A 50 -10.67 -22.40 5.72
C ALA A 50 -10.76 -21.03 5.01
N GLU A 51 -11.92 -20.71 4.43
CA GLU A 51 -12.17 -19.42 3.78
C GLU A 51 -12.14 -18.26 4.79
N ARG A 52 -12.79 -18.38 5.95
CA ARG A 52 -12.69 -17.37 7.03
C ARG A 52 -11.26 -17.16 7.52
N SER A 53 -10.50 -18.24 7.68
CA SER A 53 -9.09 -18.16 8.11
C SER A 53 -8.22 -17.44 7.06
N ALA A 54 -8.39 -17.81 5.80
CA ALA A 54 -7.70 -17.15 4.68
C ALA A 54 -8.08 -15.66 4.59
N GLN A 55 -9.36 -15.33 4.80
CA GLN A 55 -9.83 -13.95 4.80
C GLN A 55 -9.21 -13.14 5.94
N GLN A 56 -9.12 -13.70 7.15
CA GLN A 56 -8.49 -13.01 8.29
C GLN A 56 -7.00 -12.74 8.04
N GLN A 57 -6.28 -13.72 7.49
CA GLN A 57 -4.87 -13.53 7.13
C GLN A 57 -4.70 -12.47 6.05
N TRP A 58 -5.59 -12.46 5.06
CA TRP A 58 -5.61 -11.45 4.03
C TRP A 58 -5.86 -10.04 4.63
N ASP A 59 -6.92 -9.87 5.40
CA ASP A 59 -7.30 -8.58 5.98
C ASP A 59 -6.15 -8.01 6.83
N HIS A 60 -5.45 -8.88 7.57
CA HIS A 60 -4.27 -8.52 8.34
C HIS A 60 -3.11 -8.06 7.45
N GLY A 61 -2.72 -8.85 6.45
CA GLY A 61 -1.61 -8.52 5.56
C GLY A 61 -1.89 -7.26 4.72
N ALA A 62 -3.13 -7.06 4.28
CA ALA A 62 -3.55 -5.85 3.58
C ALA A 62 -3.42 -4.62 4.50
N GLN A 63 -3.77 -4.74 5.78
CA GLN A 63 -3.58 -3.66 6.75
C GLN A 63 -2.09 -3.34 6.96
N GLU A 64 -1.24 -4.35 7.11
CA GLU A 64 0.21 -4.15 7.24
C GLU A 64 0.79 -3.45 6.00
N MET A 65 0.33 -3.81 4.80
CA MET A 65 0.74 -3.19 3.55
C MET A 65 0.32 -1.72 3.50
N ARG A 66 -0.95 -1.40 3.82
CA ARG A 66 -1.44 -0.01 3.87
C ARG A 66 -0.66 0.84 4.86
N ASP A 67 -0.36 0.32 6.04
CA ASP A 67 0.44 1.02 7.05
C ASP A 67 1.88 1.27 6.57
N ALA A 68 2.48 0.29 5.89
CA ALA A 68 3.82 0.45 5.30
C ALA A 68 3.84 1.49 4.17
N LEU A 69 2.84 1.48 3.28
CA LEU A 69 2.70 2.46 2.20
C LEU A 69 2.47 3.87 2.74
N ALA A 70 1.67 4.03 3.79
CA ALA A 70 1.47 5.31 4.46
C ALA A 70 2.79 5.87 5.04
N ARG A 71 3.59 5.02 5.69
CA ARG A 71 4.92 5.41 6.18
C ARG A 71 5.87 5.81 5.06
N LEU A 72 5.90 5.06 3.95
CA LEU A 72 6.73 5.38 2.79
C LEU A 72 6.33 6.71 2.16
N ARG A 73 5.03 7.00 2.10
CA ARG A 73 4.51 8.28 1.62
C ARG A 73 5.01 9.45 2.45
N GLN A 74 4.90 9.34 3.78
CA GLN A 74 5.40 10.37 4.71
C GLN A 74 6.90 10.61 4.55
N ILE A 75 7.69 9.55 4.36
CA ILE A 75 9.13 9.66 4.11
C ILE A 75 9.40 10.39 2.79
N ALA A 76 8.66 10.04 1.72
CA ALA A 76 8.81 10.67 0.41
C ALA A 76 8.46 12.16 0.44
N GLU A 77 7.34 12.52 1.07
CA GLU A 77 6.89 13.90 1.22
C GLU A 77 7.89 14.72 2.06
N GLY A 78 8.33 14.18 3.21
CA GLY A 78 9.34 14.84 4.04
C GLY A 78 10.70 14.98 3.37
N ALA A 79 11.11 14.00 2.55
CA ALA A 79 12.32 14.12 1.73
C ALA A 79 12.15 15.21 0.67
N HIS A 80 11.00 15.28 0.01
CA HIS A 80 10.71 16.29 -0.99
C HIS A 80 10.77 17.72 -0.40
N GLU A 81 10.20 17.95 0.78
CA GLU A 81 10.26 19.23 1.49
C GLU A 81 11.69 19.61 1.92
N ASN A 82 12.46 18.66 2.43
CA ASN A 82 13.85 18.88 2.86
C ASN A 82 14.78 19.16 1.66
N TYR A 83 14.64 18.43 0.54
CA TYR A 83 15.43 18.68 -0.66
C TYR A 83 15.01 19.98 -1.37
N SER A 84 13.71 20.28 -1.43
CA SER A 84 13.15 21.53 -1.99
C SER A 84 13.64 22.75 -1.21
N SER A 85 13.58 22.70 0.13
CA SER A 85 14.02 23.82 0.98
C SER A 85 15.52 24.02 0.95
N ALA A 86 16.32 22.95 0.95
CA ALA A 86 17.78 23.03 0.82
C ALA A 86 18.20 23.59 -0.55
N ALA A 87 17.54 23.18 -1.64
CA ALA A 87 17.79 23.72 -2.97
C ALA A 87 17.43 25.21 -3.06
N GLN A 88 16.26 25.61 -2.54
CA GLN A 88 15.84 27.02 -2.51
C GLN A 88 16.69 27.89 -1.59
N ALA A 89 17.17 27.35 -0.46
CA ALA A 89 18.07 28.06 0.44
C ALA A 89 19.45 28.25 -0.20
N ASN A 90 19.96 27.25 -0.92
CA ASN A 90 21.21 27.39 -1.68
C ASN A 90 21.07 28.38 -2.84
N VAL A 91 19.97 28.37 -3.59
CA VAL A 91 19.72 29.37 -4.65
C VAL A 91 19.57 30.78 -4.08
N ARG A 92 18.98 30.95 -2.88
CA ARG A 92 18.88 32.26 -2.21
C ARG A 92 20.19 32.75 -1.58
N ASN A 93 21.07 31.85 -1.15
CA ASN A 93 22.36 32.22 -0.57
C ASN A 93 23.45 32.48 -1.64
N TRP A 94 23.25 31.98 -2.87
CA TRP A 94 24.21 32.07 -3.98
C TRP A 94 23.68 32.86 -5.18
N GLY A 95 22.48 33.43 -5.07
CA GLY A 95 21.87 34.33 -6.05
C GLY A 95 21.91 35.78 -5.60
#